data_AF-A0A2U1VPJ2-F1
#
_entry.id   AF-A0A2U1VPJ2-F1
#
_cell.length_a   1.000
_cell.length_b   1.000
_cell.length_c   1.000
_cell.angle_alpha   90.00
_cell.angle_beta   90.00
_cell.angle_gamma   90.00
#
_symmetry.space_group_name_H-M   'P 1'
#
loop_
_entity.id
_entity.type
_entity.pdbx_description
1 polymer ?
#
loop_
_entity_poly.entity_id
_entity_poly.type
_entity_poly.pdbx_seq_one_letter_code
_entity_poly.pdbx_strand_id
1 'polypeptide(L)'
;MLGGLAAGLIATVVVSLMLIFPDATADRNRGLTTPMPEPRLQTDPPADFKRYRERSMERLTGYGWADHERGIAHIPIDEAMRRVAEHGIPDWPADASQEERR
;
A
#
# COMPACT_ATOMS: atom_id res chain seq x y z
N MET A 1 53.46 -12.16 -9.63
CA MET A 1 52.46 -13.17 -9.17
C MET A 1 51.30 -12.58 -8.35
N LEU A 2 51.35 -11.32 -7.88
CA LEU A 2 50.24 -10.74 -7.09
C LEU A 2 48.96 -10.41 -7.89
N GLY A 3 49.05 -10.07 -9.18
CA GLY A 3 47.88 -9.68 -9.98
C GLY A 3 46.87 -10.80 -10.24
N GLY A 4 47.32 -12.08 -10.25
CA GLY A 4 46.44 -13.23 -10.49
C GLY A 4 45.53 -13.57 -9.32
N LEU A 5 45.97 -13.33 -8.08
CA LEU A 5 45.19 -13.60 -6.88
C LEU A 5 44.02 -12.62 -6.73
N ALA A 6 44.24 -11.34 -7.04
CA ALA A 6 43.19 -10.32 -6.98
C ALA A 6 42.08 -10.60 -8.02
N ALA A 7 42.43 -10.98 -9.24
CA ALA A 7 41.47 -11.34 -10.28
C ALA A 7 40.66 -12.60 -9.92
N GLY A 8 41.30 -13.59 -9.31
CA GLY A 8 40.62 -14.80 -8.82
C GLY A 8 39.60 -14.50 -7.72
N LEU A 9 39.93 -13.61 -6.79
CA LEU A 9 39.03 -13.22 -5.70
C LEU A 9 37.82 -12.43 -6.20
N ILE A 10 38.02 -11.56 -7.19
CA ILE A 10 36.91 -10.85 -7.84
C ILE A 10 35.99 -11.86 -8.55
N ALA A 11 36.56 -12.81 -9.29
CA ALA A 11 35.76 -13.82 -9.99
C ALA A 11 34.94 -14.69 -9.03
N THR A 12 35.51 -15.11 -7.89
CA THR A 12 34.79 -15.93 -6.90
C THR A 12 33.69 -15.15 -6.21
N VAL A 13 33.91 -13.87 -5.89
CA VAL A 13 32.88 -13.00 -5.32
C VAL A 13 31.73 -12.81 -6.31
N VAL A 14 32.03 -12.55 -7.59
CA VAL A 14 31.02 -12.39 -8.64
C VAL A 14 30.21 -13.67 -8.84
N VAL A 15 30.88 -14.82 -8.92
CA VAL A 15 30.20 -16.13 -9.04
C VAL A 15 29.36 -16.43 -7.80
N SER A 16 29.86 -16.15 -6.60
CA SER A 16 29.10 -16.34 -5.36
C SER A 16 27.86 -15.45 -5.32
N LEU A 17 27.99 -14.18 -5.73
CA LEU A 17 26.87 -13.25 -5.86
C LEU A 17 25.84 -13.74 -6.88
N MET A 18 26.27 -14.28 -8.02
CA MET A 18 25.37 -14.86 -9.03
C MET A 18 24.65 -16.14 -8.55
N LEU A 19 25.28 -16.95 -7.69
CA LEU A 19 24.66 -18.16 -7.14
C LEU A 19 23.68 -17.86 -5.99
N ILE A 20 24.01 -16.89 -5.14
CA ILE A 20 23.15 -16.47 -4.01
C ILE A 20 21.97 -15.63 -4.53
N PHE A 21 22.20 -14.82 -5.56
CA PHE A 21 21.20 -13.95 -6.17
C PHE A 21 21.06 -14.28 -7.66
N PRO A 22 20.47 -15.43 -8.03
CA PRO A 22 20.32 -15.85 -9.42
C PRO A 22 19.50 -14.87 -10.26
N ASP A 23 18.66 -14.07 -9.60
CA ASP A 23 17.85 -13.02 -10.22
C ASP A 23 18.52 -11.65 -10.30
N ALA A 24 19.71 -11.46 -9.74
CA ALA A 24 20.39 -10.15 -9.74
C ALA A 24 20.74 -9.65 -11.15
N THR A 25 20.83 -10.56 -12.13
CA THR A 25 21.06 -10.23 -13.54
C THR A 25 19.82 -10.43 -14.40
N ALA A 26 18.71 -10.88 -13.83
CA ALA A 26 17.47 -11.08 -14.56
C ALA A 26 16.73 -9.74 -14.64
N ASP A 27 16.69 -9.14 -15.82
CA ASP A 27 15.74 -8.07 -16.13
C ASP A 27 14.33 -8.70 -16.19
N ARG A 28 13.70 -8.80 -15.02
CA ARG A 28 12.35 -9.33 -14.90
C ARG A 28 11.40 -8.30 -15.49
N ASN A 29 11.04 -8.49 -16.77
CA ASN A 29 9.93 -7.79 -17.40
C ASN A 29 8.67 -8.00 -16.55
N ARG A 30 8.34 -7.02 -15.70
CA ARG A 30 7.10 -6.96 -14.92
C ARG A 30 5.92 -6.55 -15.80
N GLY A 31 5.91 -6.99 -17.05
CA GLY A 31 4.76 -6.83 -17.93
C GLY A 31 3.55 -7.50 -17.29
N LEU A 32 2.41 -6.82 -17.34
CA LEU A 32 1.15 -7.36 -16.85
C LEU A 32 0.87 -8.69 -17.56
N THR A 33 0.94 -9.80 -16.84
CA THR A 33 0.67 -11.15 -17.38
C THR A 33 -0.82 -11.39 -17.60
N THR A 34 -1.68 -10.52 -17.04
CA THR A 34 -3.12 -10.55 -17.19
C THR A 34 -3.54 -9.48 -18.19
N PRO A 35 -4.29 -9.83 -19.25
CA PRO A 35 -4.84 -8.83 -20.17
C PRO A 35 -5.78 -7.90 -19.39
N MET A 36 -5.58 -6.59 -19.52
CA MET A 36 -6.53 -5.62 -18.99
C MET A 36 -7.85 -5.81 -19.75
N PRO A 37 -8.99 -5.98 -19.06
CA PRO A 37 -10.27 -5.99 -19.74
C PRO A 37 -10.47 -4.68 -20.50
N GLU A 38 -11.16 -4.75 -21.64
CA GLU A 38 -11.44 -3.56 -22.44
C GLU A 38 -12.19 -2.51 -21.59
N PRO A 39 -11.83 -1.21 -21.70
CA PRO A 39 -12.54 -0.15 -21.01
C PRO A 39 -14.03 -0.16 -21.39
N ARG A 40 -14.89 -0.38 -20.40
CA ARG A 40 -16.34 -0.31 -20.60
C ARG A 40 -16.79 1.13 -20.54
N LEU A 41 -17.67 1.53 -21.47
CA LEU A 41 -18.29 2.85 -21.44
C LEU A 41 -19.27 2.94 -20.26
N GLN A 42 -19.07 3.96 -19.42
CA GLN A 42 -20.04 4.33 -18.40
C GLN A 42 -21.16 5.15 -19.06
N THR A 43 -22.38 4.59 -19.08
CA THR A 43 -23.50 5.15 -19.86
C THR A 43 -24.13 6.40 -19.24
N ASP A 44 -24.15 6.51 -17.91
CA ASP A 44 -24.70 7.66 -17.20
C ASP A 44 -23.84 8.02 -15.96
N PRO A 45 -22.71 8.73 -16.18
CA PRO A 45 -21.83 9.13 -15.09
C PRO A 45 -22.50 9.96 -13.98
N PRO A 46 -23.37 10.94 -14.29
CA PRO A 46 -24.08 11.70 -13.27
C PRO A 46 -24.97 10.85 -12.35
N ALA A 47 -25.79 9.95 -12.91
CA ALA A 47 -26.68 9.14 -12.10
C ALA A 47 -25.90 8.12 -11.25
N ASP A 48 -24.87 7.51 -11.83
CA ASP A 48 -23.99 6.59 -11.11
C ASP A 48 -23.31 7.26 -9.92
N PHE A 49 -22.77 8.47 -10.13
CA PHE A 49 -22.14 9.24 -9.07
C PHE A 49 -23.12 9.63 -7.97
N LYS A 50 -24.35 10.03 -8.33
CA LYS A 50 -25.40 10.33 -7.33
C LYS A 50 -25.69 9.11 -6.45
N ARG A 51 -25.89 7.93 -7.04
CA ARG A 51 -26.14 6.68 -6.28
C ARG A 51 -24.94 6.24 -5.44
N TYR A 52 -23.73 6.46 -5.94
CA TYR A 52 -22.51 6.23 -5.17
C TYR A 52 -22.45 7.16 -3.96
N ARG A 53 -22.62 8.46 -4.18
CA ARG A 53 -22.56 9.48 -3.13
C ARG A 53 -23.61 9.24 -2.05
N GLU A 54 -24.85 8.94 -2.42
CA GLU A 54 -25.94 8.68 -1.47
C GLU A 54 -25.63 7.49 -0.54
N ARG A 55 -25.19 6.35 -1.12
CA ARG A 55 -24.78 5.17 -0.34
C ARG A 55 -23.59 5.44 0.57
N SER A 56 -22.60 6.18 0.07
CA SER A 56 -21.43 6.56 0.86
C SER A 56 -21.83 7.46 2.03
N MET A 57 -22.70 8.43 1.80
CA MET A 57 -23.15 9.34 2.86
C MET A 57 -23.97 8.64 3.93
N GLU A 58 -24.87 7.73 3.55
CA GLU A 58 -25.64 6.94 4.51
C GLU A 58 -24.74 6.17 5.49
N ARG A 59 -23.65 5.57 4.99
CA ARG A 59 -22.67 4.87 5.83
C ARG A 59 -21.80 5.83 6.67
N LEU A 60 -21.48 7.01 6.15
CA LEU A 60 -20.62 7.98 6.84
C LEU A 60 -21.33 8.74 7.96
N THR A 61 -22.61 9.06 7.78
CA THR A 61 -23.37 9.89 8.75
C THR A 61 -24.14 9.08 9.77
N GLY A 62 -24.29 7.77 9.55
CA GLY A 62 -25.02 6.85 10.43
C GLY A 62 -24.13 5.99 11.32
N TYR A 63 -24.78 5.35 12.29
CA TYR A 63 -24.23 4.20 13.00
C TYR A 63 -24.53 2.92 12.24
N GLY A 64 -23.66 1.92 12.36
CA GLY A 64 -23.88 0.62 11.75
C GLY A 64 -22.78 -0.36 12.07
N TRP A 65 -22.81 -1.52 11.43
CA TRP A 65 -21.80 -2.56 11.62
C TRP A 65 -20.64 -2.39 10.63
N ALA A 66 -19.42 -2.38 11.16
CA ALA A 66 -18.21 -2.54 10.34
C ALA A 66 -17.92 -4.03 10.13
N ASP A 67 -18.03 -4.82 11.21
CA ASP A 67 -17.93 -6.27 11.20
C ASP A 67 -18.90 -6.80 12.27
N HIS A 68 -20.03 -7.33 11.82
CA HIS A 68 -21.08 -7.82 12.71
C HIS A 68 -20.64 -9.09 13.47
N GLU A 69 -19.87 -9.97 12.82
CA GLU A 69 -19.44 -11.24 13.42
C GLU A 69 -18.47 -11.02 14.58
N ARG A 70 -17.61 -10.00 14.45
CA ARG A 70 -16.66 -9.60 15.49
C ARG A 70 -17.22 -8.56 16.47
N GLY A 71 -18.48 -8.15 16.33
CA GLY A 71 -19.10 -7.14 17.18
C GLY A 71 -18.49 -5.73 17.05
N ILE A 72 -17.93 -5.40 15.88
CA ILE A 72 -17.30 -4.11 15.60
C ILE A 72 -18.32 -3.19 14.91
N ALA A 73 -18.80 -2.19 15.63
CA ALA A 73 -19.65 -1.13 15.08
C ALA A 73 -18.82 0.05 14.55
N HIS A 74 -19.30 0.72 13.51
CA HIS A 74 -18.83 2.04 13.12
C HIS A 74 -19.73 3.14 13.70
N ILE A 75 -19.11 4.29 13.94
CA ILE A 75 -19.76 5.53 14.38
C ILE A 75 -19.80 6.52 13.21
N PRO A 76 -20.65 7.55 13.26
CA PRO A 76 -20.62 8.64 12.29
C PRO A 76 -19.22 9.27 12.19
N ILE A 77 -18.80 9.65 10.98
CA ILE A 77 -17.45 10.15 10.73
C ILE A 77 -17.15 11.43 11.52
N ASP A 78 -18.13 12.31 11.69
CA ASP A 78 -17.96 13.54 12.47
C ASP A 78 -17.61 13.23 13.94
N GLU A 79 -18.25 12.22 14.52
CA GLU A 79 -17.98 11.75 15.87
C GLU A 79 -16.62 11.04 15.96
N ALA A 80 -16.24 10.25 14.94
CA ALA A 80 -14.92 9.65 14.87
C ALA A 80 -13.82 10.71 14.82
N MET A 81 -13.96 11.71 13.95
CA MET A 81 -13.03 12.84 13.83
C MET A 81 -12.94 13.61 15.15
N ARG A 82 -14.07 13.88 15.80
CA ARG A 82 -14.10 14.55 17.11
C ARG A 82 -13.30 13.77 18.16
N ARG A 83 -13.54 12.46 18.27
CA ARG A 83 -12.82 11.61 19.24
C ARG A 83 -11.33 11.56 18.96
N VAL A 84 -10.94 11.45 17.69
CA VAL A 84 -9.53 11.49 17.28
C VAL A 84 -8.89 12.83 17.60
N ALA A 85 -9.60 13.94 17.37
CA ALA A 85 -9.10 15.27 17.73
C ALA A 85 -8.93 15.45 19.25
N GLU A 86 -9.82 14.87 20.05
CA GLU A 86 -9.80 14.95 21.52
C GLU A 86 -8.73 14.03 22.15
N HIS A 87 -8.58 12.81 21.64
CA HIS A 87 -7.79 11.76 22.30
C HIS A 87 -6.52 11.37 21.54
N GLY A 88 -6.35 11.87 20.30
CA GLY A 88 -5.33 11.37 19.38
C GLY A 88 -5.62 9.94 18.90
N ILE A 89 -4.68 9.38 18.16
CA ILE A 89 -4.70 7.96 17.77
C ILE A 89 -3.59 7.26 18.56
N PRO A 90 -3.90 6.26 19.40
CA PRO A 90 -2.89 5.48 20.11
C PRO A 90 -1.87 4.87 19.14
N ASP A 91 -0.59 4.91 19.51
CA ASP A 91 0.52 4.38 18.71
C ASP A 91 0.62 4.98 17.28
N TRP A 92 0.01 6.14 17.04
CA TRP A 92 0.23 6.88 15.80
C TRP A 92 1.70 7.30 15.73
N PRO A 93 2.41 6.99 14.64
CA PRO A 93 3.81 7.38 14.51
C PRO A 93 3.89 8.89 14.67
N ALA A 94 4.64 9.33 15.71
CA ALA A 94 4.99 10.73 15.84
C ALA A 94 5.70 11.15 14.56
N ASP A 95 5.34 12.31 14.02
CA ASP A 95 5.80 12.79 12.71
C ASP A 95 7.27 12.44 12.45
N ALA A 96 7.53 11.88 11.26
CA ALA A 96 8.88 11.65 10.73
C ALA A 96 9.74 12.94 10.69
N SER A 97 9.13 14.11 10.90
CA SER A 97 9.81 15.41 11.06
C SER A 97 10.65 15.53 12.34
N GLN A 98 10.42 14.68 13.35
CA GLN A 98 11.22 14.64 14.59
C GLN A 98 12.49 13.80 14.45
N GLU A 99 12.59 12.97 13.41
CA GLU A 99 13.77 12.16 13.11
C GLU A 99 14.82 12.96 12.33
N GLU A 100 14.40 13.94 11.53
CA GLU A 100 15.28 14.85 10.78
C GLU A 100 15.92 15.95 11.66
N ARG A 101 15.47 16.09 12.92
CA ARG A 101 15.99 17.04 13.91
C ARG A 101 16.92 16.41 14.96
N ARG A 102 17.14 15.10 14.91
CA ARG A 102 18.00 14.37 15.86
C ARG A 102 19.32 13.97 15.22
#